data_AF-A0A2R6IQK3-F1
#
_entry.id   AF-A0A2R6IQK3-F1
#
_cell.length_a   1.000
_cell.length_b   1.000
_cell.length_c   1.000
_cell.angle_alpha   90.00
_cell.angle_beta   90.00
_cell.angle_gamma   90.00
#
_symmetry.space_group_name_H-M   'P 1'
#
loop_
_entity.id
_entity.type
_entity.pdbx_description
1 polymer ?
#
loop_
_entity_poly.entity_id
_entity_poly.type
_entity_poly.pdbx_seq_one_letter_code
_entity_poly.pdbx_strand_id
1 'polypeptide(L)'
;MLVVVGDSVPLGHRCGALPWPHRLVPLLPGPGDRRLSLHARTGVALADLGDTLADAVARAATADRLTVLVHAGHNDAQLRDGTPRVGKPAFGRAAGDLDRTLAAAPAVDRHAFVGPVPLLRLDEPGSVPFDGAQPDRSLAYDELLAERVATHVPVARSVSAWRERTLDGVHPNAEGHQWIAERVAAALTEGE
;
A
#
# COMPACT_ATOMS: atom_id res chain seq x y z
N MET A 1 16.65 -7.34 3.66
CA MET A 1 16.37 -6.08 2.92
C MET A 1 14.87 -5.82 2.87
N LEU A 2 14.42 -4.56 2.87
CA LEU A 2 13.00 -4.19 2.72
C LEU A 2 12.74 -3.71 1.29
N VAL A 3 11.79 -4.33 0.60
CA VAL A 3 11.32 -3.93 -0.73
C VAL A 3 9.89 -3.45 -0.61
N VAL A 4 9.59 -2.24 -1.08
CA VAL A 4 8.21 -1.72 -1.13
C VAL A 4 7.82 -1.48 -2.58
N VAL A 5 6.70 -2.08 -3.00
CA VAL A 5 6.14 -1.94 -4.35
C VAL A 5 4.74 -1.32 -4.25
N GLY A 6 4.44 -0.32 -5.08
CA GLY A 6 3.12 0.32 -4.98
C GLY A 6 2.94 1.55 -5.86
N ASP A 7 2.10 2.46 -5.38
CA ASP A 7 1.68 3.64 -6.15
C ASP A 7 2.16 4.98 -5.56
N SER A 8 1.40 6.06 -5.75
CA SER A 8 1.75 7.39 -5.24
C SER A 8 1.85 7.48 -3.72
N VAL A 9 1.18 6.59 -2.97
CA VAL A 9 1.18 6.63 -1.51
C VAL A 9 2.54 6.23 -0.92
N PRO A 10 3.10 5.04 -1.18
CA PRO A 10 4.46 4.71 -0.71
C PRO A 10 5.54 5.62 -1.32
N LEU A 11 5.29 6.24 -2.48
CA LEU A 11 6.16 7.26 -3.07
C LEU A 11 6.16 8.60 -2.29
N GLY A 12 5.12 8.87 -1.48
CA GLY A 12 4.94 10.14 -0.79
C GLY A 12 4.58 11.31 -1.70
N HIS A 13 3.90 11.03 -2.81
CA HIS A 13 3.44 12.04 -3.75
C HIS A 13 2.63 13.13 -3.03
N ARG A 14 2.85 14.41 -3.41
CA ARG A 14 2.20 15.61 -2.86
C ARG A 14 2.44 15.92 -1.38
N CYS A 15 3.06 15.03 -0.62
CA CYS A 15 3.14 15.18 0.82
C CYS A 15 4.20 16.19 1.30
N GLY A 16 5.32 16.32 0.57
CA GLY A 16 6.50 17.08 1.04
C GLY A 16 7.16 16.51 2.31
N ALA A 17 6.51 15.57 3.01
CA ALA A 17 7.02 14.88 4.17
C ALA A 17 7.70 13.56 3.79
N LEU A 18 8.43 13.01 4.76
CA LEU A 18 9.08 11.70 4.62
C LEU A 18 8.00 10.60 4.40
N PRO A 19 8.07 9.81 3.31
CA PRO A 19 7.08 8.77 3.02
C PRO A 19 7.12 7.62 4.04
N TRP A 20 6.00 6.91 4.20
CA TRP A 20 5.87 5.84 5.20
C TRP A 20 6.94 4.73 5.11
N PRO A 21 7.43 4.29 3.92
CA PRO A 21 8.48 3.27 3.87
C PRO A 21 9.78 3.71 4.54
N HIS A 22 10.13 5.00 4.42
CA HIS A 22 11.32 5.56 5.06
C HIS A 22 11.11 5.71 6.57
N ARG A 23 9.89 6.00 7.02
CA ARG A 23 9.52 6.05 8.44
C ARG A 23 9.46 4.66 9.08
N LEU A 24 9.17 3.63 8.30
CA LEU A 24 9.12 2.24 8.78
C LEU A 24 10.50 1.70 9.17
N VAL A 25 11.54 1.99 8.39
CA VAL A 25 12.90 1.46 8.61
C VAL A 25 13.37 1.58 10.07
N PRO A 26 13.32 2.76 10.73
CA PRO A 26 13.75 2.90 12.12
C PRO A 26 12.82 2.25 13.16
N LEU A 27 11.59 1.86 12.78
CA LEU A 27 10.63 1.20 13.68
C LEU A 27 10.80 -0.32 13.72
N LEU A 28 11.50 -0.90 12.74
CA LEU A 28 11.69 -2.34 12.66
C LEU A 28 12.86 -2.80 13.55
N PRO A 29 12.72 -3.93 14.27
CA PRO A 29 13.82 -4.49 15.04
C PRO A 29 14.97 -4.98 14.14
N GLY A 30 16.16 -5.01 14.72
CA GLY A 30 17.39 -5.48 14.08
C GLY A 30 18.44 -4.36 13.90
N PRO A 31 19.57 -4.69 13.24
CA PRO A 31 20.64 -3.73 13.02
C PRO A 31 20.14 -2.54 12.18
N GLY A 32 20.54 -1.32 12.58
CA GLY A 32 20.06 -0.05 12.02
C GLY A 32 20.37 0.19 10.54
N ASP A 33 21.04 -0.73 9.86
CA ASP A 33 21.46 -0.63 8.45
C ASP A 33 20.48 -1.31 7.48
N ARG A 34 19.21 -1.47 7.87
CA ARG A 34 18.20 -2.09 6.99
C ARG A 34 18.01 -1.24 5.72
N ARG A 35 18.45 -1.78 4.59
CA ARG A 35 18.29 -1.15 3.27
C ARG A 35 16.83 -1.22 2.81
N LEU A 36 16.32 -0.09 2.33
CA LEU A 36 15.04 0.07 1.67
C LEU A 36 15.24 0.20 0.14
N SER A 37 14.48 -0.58 -0.63
CA SER A 37 14.31 -0.38 -2.08
C SER A 37 12.85 -0.10 -2.38
N LEU A 38 12.57 1.05 -2.99
CA LEU A 38 11.22 1.54 -3.25
C LEU A 38 10.94 1.51 -4.76
N HIS A 39 9.93 0.76 -5.16
CA HIS A 39 9.47 0.57 -6.54
C HIS A 39 8.02 1.02 -6.66
N ALA A 40 7.82 2.33 -6.73
CA ALA A 40 6.48 2.91 -6.69
C ALA A 40 6.26 3.94 -7.80
N ARG A 41 5.04 3.98 -8.36
CA ARG A 41 4.69 4.91 -9.45
C ARG A 41 3.27 5.47 -9.29
N THR A 42 3.14 6.78 -9.41
CA THR A 42 1.85 7.48 -9.31
C THR A 42 0.80 6.89 -10.26
N GLY A 43 -0.40 6.68 -9.73
CA GLY A 43 -1.57 6.26 -10.50
C GLY A 43 -1.63 4.78 -10.88
N VAL A 44 -0.67 3.96 -10.45
CA VAL A 44 -0.69 2.51 -10.74
C VAL A 44 -1.76 1.80 -9.93
N ALA A 45 -2.52 0.91 -10.59
CA ALA A 45 -3.45 0.00 -9.94
C ALA A 45 -2.72 -1.25 -9.48
N LEU A 46 -3.23 -1.92 -8.43
CA LEU A 46 -2.68 -3.19 -7.94
C LEU A 46 -2.64 -4.25 -9.05
N ALA A 47 -3.68 -4.27 -9.90
CA ALA A 47 -3.75 -5.18 -11.03
C ALA A 47 -2.61 -5.04 -12.05
N ASP A 48 -1.90 -3.91 -12.05
CA ASP A 48 -0.81 -3.62 -12.98
C ASP A 48 0.60 -3.84 -12.38
N LEU A 49 0.69 -4.36 -11.13
CA LEU A 49 1.97 -4.45 -10.41
C LEU A 49 2.81 -5.69 -10.73
N GLY A 50 2.28 -6.69 -11.44
CA GLY A 50 2.93 -7.99 -11.66
C GLY A 50 4.40 -7.90 -12.10
N ASP A 51 4.65 -7.24 -13.22
CA ASP A 51 6.02 -7.11 -13.76
C ASP A 51 6.92 -6.26 -12.86
N THR A 52 6.36 -5.20 -12.26
CA THR A 52 7.12 -4.32 -11.35
C THR A 52 7.57 -5.07 -10.10
N LEU A 53 6.70 -5.93 -9.56
CA LEU A 53 6.97 -6.76 -8.40
C LEU A 53 8.05 -7.80 -8.70
N ALA A 54 7.92 -8.52 -9.83
CA ALA A 54 8.88 -9.53 -10.25
C ALA A 54 10.29 -8.91 -10.45
N ASP A 55 10.36 -7.77 -11.14
CA ASP A 55 11.61 -7.05 -11.36
C ASP A 55 12.23 -6.54 -10.06
N ALA A 56 11.42 -6.01 -9.14
CA ALA A 56 11.89 -5.52 -7.84
C ALA A 56 12.50 -6.65 -7.01
N VAL A 57 11.83 -7.80 -6.94
CA VAL A 57 12.32 -8.98 -6.22
C VAL A 57 13.60 -9.52 -6.86
N ALA A 58 13.64 -9.66 -8.19
CA ALA A 58 14.82 -10.15 -8.89
C ALA A 58 16.06 -9.28 -8.70
N ARG A 59 15.90 -7.94 -8.71
CA ARG A 59 17.00 -6.99 -8.50
C ARG A 59 17.49 -6.95 -7.05
N ALA A 60 16.60 -7.19 -6.09
CA ALA A 60 16.93 -7.19 -4.67
C ALA A 60 17.52 -8.53 -4.18
N ALA A 61 17.33 -9.61 -4.94
CA ALA A 61 17.80 -10.96 -4.62
C ALA A 61 19.33 -11.11 -4.80
N THR A 62 20.13 -10.38 -4.00
CA THR A 62 21.60 -10.38 -4.12
C THR A 62 22.34 -11.12 -3.01
N ALA A 63 21.64 -11.69 -2.01
CA ALA A 63 22.09 -12.65 -0.98
C ALA A 63 21.22 -12.56 0.30
N ASP A 64 20.52 -11.44 0.48
CA ASP A 64 19.69 -11.19 1.65
C ASP A 64 18.29 -11.76 1.50
N ARG A 65 17.73 -12.24 2.62
CA ARG A 65 16.29 -12.50 2.76
C ARG A 65 15.51 -11.19 2.61
N LEU A 66 14.47 -11.21 1.79
CA LEU A 66 13.65 -10.04 1.47
C LEU A 66 12.38 -10.02 2.33
N THR A 67 12.07 -8.85 2.90
CA THR A 67 10.71 -8.51 3.32
C THR A 67 10.09 -7.67 2.23
N VAL A 68 8.99 -8.12 1.62
CA VAL A 68 8.32 -7.42 0.51
C VAL A 68 6.98 -6.86 0.96
N LEU A 69 6.76 -5.56 0.78
CA LEU A 69 5.49 -4.91 1.07
C LEU A 69 4.85 -4.38 -0.20
N VAL A 70 3.60 -4.74 -0.43
CA VAL A 70 2.80 -4.22 -1.54
C VAL A 70 1.80 -3.20 -1.00
N HIS A 71 1.79 -1.97 -1.52
CA HIS A 71 0.82 -0.95 -1.15
C HIS A 71 0.24 -0.28 -2.40
N ALA A 72 -0.89 -0.82 -2.84
CA ALA A 72 -1.72 -0.29 -3.93
C ALA A 72 -3.17 -0.78 -3.76
N GLY A 73 -4.10 -0.20 -4.50
CA GLY A 73 -5.51 -0.61 -4.49
C GLY A 73 -6.50 0.56 -4.45
N HIS A 74 -6.08 1.74 -3.98
CA HIS A 74 -6.94 2.93 -4.00
C HIS A 74 -7.19 3.38 -5.43
N ASN A 75 -6.18 3.30 -6.30
CA ASN A 75 -6.33 3.56 -7.73
C ASN A 75 -7.33 2.61 -8.41
N ASP A 76 -7.40 1.34 -7.99
CA ASP A 76 -8.37 0.34 -8.49
C ASP A 76 -9.81 0.73 -8.13
N ALA A 77 -10.01 1.23 -6.90
CA ALA A 77 -11.30 1.63 -6.37
C ALA A 77 -11.79 3.00 -6.87
N GLN A 78 -10.90 3.87 -7.36
CA GLN A 78 -11.29 5.16 -7.95
C GLN A 78 -12.17 4.97 -9.19
N LEU A 79 -13.10 5.90 -9.39
CA LEU A 79 -13.97 5.87 -10.56
C LEU A 79 -13.29 6.49 -11.80
N ARG A 80 -13.53 5.85 -12.94
CA ARG A 80 -13.43 6.44 -14.27
C ARG A 80 -14.78 6.23 -14.96
N ASP A 81 -15.40 7.34 -15.37
CA ASP A 81 -16.70 7.34 -16.05
C ASP A 81 -17.79 6.58 -15.28
N GLY A 82 -17.83 6.74 -13.95
CA GLY A 82 -18.81 6.10 -13.06
C GLY A 82 -18.52 4.65 -12.70
N THR A 83 -17.43 4.06 -13.19
CA THR A 83 -17.04 2.67 -12.92
C THR A 83 -15.68 2.59 -12.23
N PRO A 84 -15.46 1.65 -11.29
CA PRO A 84 -14.14 1.45 -10.71
C PRO A 84 -13.11 1.15 -11.82
N ARG A 85 -11.94 1.77 -11.74
CA ARG A 85 -10.85 1.59 -12.73
C ARG A 85 -10.48 0.12 -12.92
N VAL A 86 -10.53 -0.67 -11.85
CA VAL A 86 -10.38 -2.12 -11.89
C VAL A 86 -11.54 -2.73 -11.10
N GLY A 87 -12.37 -3.54 -11.75
CA GLY A 87 -13.49 -4.19 -11.07
C GLY A 87 -13.03 -5.20 -9.99
N LYS A 88 -13.82 -5.33 -8.91
CA LYS A 88 -13.53 -6.24 -7.78
C LYS A 88 -13.07 -7.65 -8.19
N PRO A 89 -13.69 -8.36 -9.16
CA PRO A 89 -13.21 -9.68 -9.55
C PRO A 89 -11.79 -9.70 -10.12
N ALA A 90 -11.41 -8.67 -10.88
CA ALA A 90 -10.06 -8.54 -11.44
C ALA A 90 -9.05 -8.16 -10.35
N PHE A 91 -9.41 -7.21 -9.48
CA PHE A 91 -8.61 -6.84 -8.31
C PHE A 91 -8.32 -8.05 -7.41
N GLY A 92 -9.34 -8.83 -7.06
CA GLY A 92 -9.18 -9.98 -6.18
C GLY A 92 -8.34 -11.12 -6.79
N ARG A 93 -8.42 -11.32 -8.12
CA ARG A 93 -7.52 -12.23 -8.84
C ARG A 93 -6.08 -11.74 -8.78
N ALA A 94 -5.85 -10.48 -9.13
CA ALA A 94 -4.51 -9.88 -9.11
C ALA A 94 -3.88 -9.94 -7.71
N ALA A 95 -4.62 -9.60 -6.66
CA ALA A 95 -4.14 -9.72 -5.28
C ALA A 95 -3.67 -11.14 -4.95
N GLY A 96 -4.50 -12.15 -5.27
CA GLY A 96 -4.13 -13.55 -5.03
C GLY A 96 -2.98 -14.05 -5.92
N ASP A 97 -2.86 -13.55 -7.16
CA ASP A 97 -1.75 -13.88 -8.06
C ASP A 97 -0.41 -13.30 -7.56
N LEU A 98 -0.42 -12.05 -7.09
CA LEU A 98 0.76 -11.41 -6.50
C LEU A 98 1.18 -12.11 -5.20
N ASP A 99 0.22 -12.46 -4.34
CA ASP A 99 0.48 -13.17 -3.08
C ASP A 99 1.12 -14.55 -3.33
N ARG A 100 0.57 -15.33 -4.27
CA ARG A 100 1.17 -16.61 -4.69
C ARG A 100 2.57 -16.44 -5.27
N THR A 101 2.78 -15.40 -6.07
CA THR A 101 4.08 -15.11 -6.69
C THR A 101 5.14 -14.83 -5.62
N LEU A 102 4.80 -14.04 -4.60
CA LEU A 102 5.69 -13.74 -3.48
C LEU A 102 5.95 -14.96 -2.60
N ALA A 103 4.91 -15.73 -2.28
CA ALA A 103 5.03 -16.97 -1.52
C ALA A 103 5.91 -18.02 -2.21
N ALA A 104 5.93 -18.04 -3.54
CA ALA A 104 6.75 -18.96 -4.33
C ALA A 104 8.19 -18.47 -4.57
N ALA A 105 8.50 -17.20 -4.27
CA ALA A 105 9.80 -16.61 -4.57
C ALA A 105 10.84 -16.96 -3.48
N PRO A 106 11.93 -17.72 -3.80
CA PRO A 106 12.86 -18.21 -2.77
C PRO A 106 13.60 -17.12 -1.99
N ALA A 107 13.77 -15.93 -2.59
CA ALA A 107 14.41 -14.78 -1.95
C ALA A 107 13.49 -14.07 -0.94
N VAL A 108 12.17 -14.26 -1.03
CA VAL A 108 11.18 -13.63 -0.15
C VAL A 108 11.03 -14.47 1.11
N ASP A 109 11.33 -13.85 2.25
CA ASP A 109 11.20 -14.45 3.57
C ASP A 109 9.82 -14.14 4.19
N ARG A 110 9.40 -12.88 4.03
CA ARG A 110 8.09 -12.41 4.45
C ARG A 110 7.53 -11.46 3.40
N HIS A 111 6.22 -11.47 3.23
CA HIS A 111 5.53 -10.44 2.48
C HIS A 111 4.21 -10.06 3.13
N ALA A 112 3.76 -8.84 2.86
CA ALA A 112 2.47 -8.35 3.31
C ALA A 112 1.88 -7.34 2.32
N PHE A 113 0.56 -7.27 2.29
CA PHE A 113 -0.17 -6.26 1.54
C PHE A 113 -0.72 -5.20 2.49
N VAL A 114 -0.26 -3.97 2.32
CA VAL A 114 -0.80 -2.81 3.03
C VAL A 114 -2.09 -2.40 2.36
N GLY A 115 -3.17 -2.39 3.15
CA GLY A 115 -4.49 -1.98 2.70
C GLY A 115 -4.50 -0.60 2.06
N PRO A 116 -5.42 -0.32 1.13
CA PRO A 116 -5.57 1.02 0.62
C PRO A 116 -5.99 1.98 1.75
N VAL A 117 -5.39 3.17 1.80
CA VAL A 117 -5.94 4.32 2.51
C VAL A 117 -7.37 4.63 2.03
N PRO A 118 -8.26 5.16 2.88
CA PRO A 118 -9.61 5.46 2.47
C PRO A 118 -9.62 6.69 1.55
N LEU A 119 -10.53 6.67 0.59
CA LEU A 119 -10.70 7.74 -0.38
C LEU A 119 -11.81 8.68 0.10
N LEU A 120 -11.43 9.87 0.58
CA LEU A 120 -12.31 10.80 1.26
C LEU A 120 -12.75 11.95 0.36
N ARG A 121 -14.06 12.21 0.33
CA ARG A 121 -14.56 13.49 -0.17
C ARG A 121 -14.15 14.61 0.80
N LEU A 122 -13.43 15.57 0.25
CA LEU A 122 -12.99 16.82 0.88
C LEU A 122 -13.55 17.99 0.06
N ASP A 123 -14.01 19.04 0.75
CA ASP A 123 -14.60 20.24 0.11
C ASP A 123 -13.57 21.39 0.00
N GLU A 124 -12.28 21.09 0.23
CA GLU A 124 -11.15 22.03 0.19
C GLU A 124 -10.53 22.15 -1.22
N PRO A 125 -10.04 23.34 -1.62
CA PRO A 125 -9.33 23.52 -2.88
C PRO A 125 -8.12 22.60 -3.02
N GLY A 126 -7.99 21.95 -4.19
CA GLY A 126 -6.89 21.02 -4.48
C GLY A 126 -7.17 19.56 -4.12
N SER A 127 -8.31 19.29 -3.45
CA SER A 127 -8.78 17.93 -3.16
C SER A 127 -9.10 17.14 -4.42
N VAL A 128 -8.91 15.82 -4.36
CA VAL A 128 -9.36 14.93 -5.42
C VAL A 128 -10.90 14.85 -5.36
N PRO A 129 -11.62 14.99 -6.49
CA PRO A 129 -13.07 15.15 -6.50
C PRO A 129 -13.80 13.81 -6.29
N PHE A 130 -13.67 13.21 -5.11
CA PHE A 130 -14.35 11.98 -4.76
C PHE A 130 -15.82 12.21 -4.39
N ASP A 131 -16.67 11.23 -4.73
CA ASP A 131 -18.06 11.20 -4.30
C ASP A 131 -18.21 10.71 -2.84
N GLY A 132 -19.41 10.83 -2.28
CA GLY A 132 -19.68 10.40 -0.90
C GLY A 132 -19.66 8.87 -0.70
N ALA A 133 -19.73 8.07 -1.77
CA ALA A 133 -19.69 6.61 -1.71
C ALA A 133 -18.26 6.05 -1.83
N GLN A 134 -17.28 6.91 -2.17
CA GLN A 134 -15.91 6.53 -2.40
C GLN A 134 -15.21 5.92 -1.16
N PRO A 135 -15.46 6.37 0.09
CA PRO A 135 -14.89 5.72 1.27
C PRO A 135 -15.33 4.26 1.41
N ASP A 136 -16.65 3.99 1.31
CA ASP A 136 -17.21 2.64 1.41
C ASP A 136 -16.69 1.73 0.28
N ARG A 137 -16.55 2.30 -0.93
CA ARG A 137 -15.97 1.59 -2.06
C ARG A 137 -14.53 1.20 -1.79
N SER A 138 -13.70 2.11 -1.26
CA SER A 138 -12.32 1.83 -0.89
C SER A 138 -12.21 0.76 0.20
N LEU A 139 -13.06 0.82 1.23
CA LEU A 139 -13.13 -0.19 2.28
C LEU A 139 -13.49 -1.57 1.72
N ALA A 140 -14.42 -1.64 0.77
CA ALA A 140 -14.79 -2.92 0.18
C ALA A 140 -13.67 -3.53 -0.70
N TYR A 141 -12.70 -2.73 -1.16
CA TYR A 141 -11.47 -3.24 -1.78
C TYR A 141 -10.44 -3.66 -0.74
N ASP A 142 -10.35 -2.95 0.39
CA ASP A 142 -9.52 -3.35 1.53
C ASP A 142 -9.96 -4.71 2.12
N GLU A 143 -11.27 -4.90 2.31
CA GLU A 143 -11.85 -6.16 2.77
C GLU A 143 -11.60 -7.29 1.75
N LEU A 144 -11.80 -7.02 0.47
CA LEU A 144 -11.50 -7.99 -0.58
C LEU A 144 -9.99 -8.31 -0.66
N LEU A 145 -9.11 -7.36 -0.38
CA LEU A 145 -7.68 -7.63 -0.30
C LEU A 145 -7.38 -8.60 0.85
N ALA A 146 -7.95 -8.35 2.03
CA ALA A 146 -7.81 -9.22 3.21
C ALA A 146 -8.29 -10.65 2.95
N GLU A 147 -9.37 -10.83 2.17
CA GLU A 147 -9.86 -12.16 1.79
C GLU A 147 -8.95 -12.93 0.82
N ARG A 148 -8.03 -12.24 0.14
CA ARG A 148 -7.29 -12.80 -1.02
C ARG A 148 -5.82 -13.04 -0.77
N VAL A 149 -5.24 -12.46 0.27
CA VAL A 149 -3.80 -12.54 0.57
C VAL A 149 -3.56 -13.15 1.94
N ALA A 150 -2.43 -13.82 2.10
CA ALA A 150 -2.10 -14.48 3.37
C ALA A 150 -1.84 -13.48 4.51
N THR A 151 -1.27 -12.31 4.18
CA THR A 151 -0.91 -11.29 5.18
C THR A 151 -1.35 -9.91 4.70
N HIS A 152 -2.36 -9.37 5.39
CA HIS A 152 -2.95 -8.06 5.13
C HIS A 152 -2.73 -7.12 6.32
N VAL A 153 -2.37 -5.88 6.04
CA VAL A 153 -2.21 -4.82 7.05
C VAL A 153 -3.30 -3.77 6.85
N PRO A 154 -4.37 -3.78 7.65
CA PRO A 154 -5.43 -2.79 7.52
C PRO A 154 -4.98 -1.43 8.04
N VAL A 155 -5.13 -0.41 7.18
CA VAL A 155 -4.80 1.00 7.50
C VAL A 155 -5.98 1.95 7.30
N ALA A 156 -7.03 1.53 6.59
CA ALA A 156 -8.16 2.39 6.23
C ALA A 156 -9.02 2.81 7.42
N ARG A 157 -9.11 1.96 8.44
CA ARG A 157 -9.98 2.16 9.62
C ARG A 157 -9.18 2.80 10.77
N SER A 158 -9.75 3.74 11.53
CA SER A 158 -11.05 4.40 11.37
C SER A 158 -11.05 5.45 10.24
N VAL A 159 -12.06 5.43 9.36
CA VAL A 159 -12.16 6.33 8.20
C VAL A 159 -12.26 7.80 8.61
N SER A 160 -12.92 8.10 9.73
CA SER A 160 -13.06 9.49 10.20
C SER A 160 -11.73 10.13 10.58
N ALA A 161 -10.82 9.36 11.18
CA ALA A 161 -9.48 9.83 11.56
C ALA A 161 -8.63 10.21 10.35
N TRP A 162 -8.96 9.71 9.16
CA TRP A 162 -8.21 10.02 7.95
C TRP A 162 -8.38 11.46 7.47
N ARG A 163 -9.40 12.18 7.94
CA ARG A 163 -9.55 13.63 7.67
C ARG A 163 -8.34 14.44 8.12
N GLU A 164 -7.74 14.07 9.24
CA GLU A 164 -6.57 14.74 9.81
C GLU A 164 -5.25 14.20 9.23
N ARG A 165 -5.31 13.10 8.47
CA ARG A 165 -4.14 12.35 8.00
C ARG A 165 -3.93 12.41 6.49
N THR A 166 -4.77 13.14 5.76
CA THR A 166 -4.67 13.29 4.30
C THR A 166 -4.58 14.76 3.91
N LEU A 167 -3.98 15.03 2.75
CA LEU A 167 -3.88 16.36 2.17
C LEU A 167 -5.02 16.67 1.19
N ASP A 168 -5.44 15.66 0.43
CA ASP A 168 -6.36 15.85 -0.70
C ASP A 168 -7.43 14.76 -0.82
N GLY A 169 -7.61 13.98 0.25
CA GLY A 169 -8.58 12.89 0.32
C GLY A 169 -8.03 11.53 -0.09
N VAL A 170 -6.77 11.44 -0.53
CA VAL A 170 -6.08 10.16 -0.80
C VAL A 170 -4.61 10.19 -0.42
N HIS A 171 -3.88 11.28 -0.64
CA HIS A 171 -2.46 11.33 -0.32
C HIS A 171 -2.28 11.62 1.17
N PRO A 172 -1.57 10.76 1.93
CA PRO A 172 -1.34 11.01 3.34
C PRO A 172 -0.50 12.27 3.57
N ASN A 173 -0.74 12.98 4.67
CA ASN A 173 0.18 14.00 5.18
C ASN A 173 1.27 13.34 6.05
N ALA A 174 2.05 14.14 6.79
CA ALA A 174 3.10 13.62 7.67
C ALA A 174 2.56 12.67 8.75
N GLU A 175 1.40 12.98 9.34
CA GLU A 175 0.74 12.13 10.35
C GLU A 175 0.21 10.84 9.71
N GLY A 176 -0.41 10.93 8.53
CA GLY A 176 -0.89 9.75 7.82
C GLY A 176 0.22 8.79 7.42
N HIS A 177 1.38 9.31 6.96
CA HIS A 177 2.54 8.47 6.70
C HIS A 177 3.14 7.86 7.98
N GLN A 178 3.13 8.58 9.10
CA GLN A 178 3.55 8.04 10.38
C GLN A 178 2.62 6.90 10.82
N TRP A 179 1.31 7.12 10.75
CA TRP A 179 0.28 6.13 11.08
C TRP A 179 0.43 4.84 10.28
N ILE A 180 0.61 4.94 8.95
CA ILE A 180 0.84 3.76 8.10
C ILE A 180 2.11 3.02 8.55
N ALA A 181 3.21 3.74 8.79
CA ALA A 181 4.48 3.12 9.18
C ALA A 181 4.37 2.35 10.50
N GLU A 182 3.69 2.91 11.50
CA GLU A 182 3.47 2.26 12.80
C GLU A 182 2.59 1.01 12.68
N ARG A 183 1.51 1.09 11.88
CA ARG A 183 0.64 -0.07 11.62
C ARG A 183 1.37 -1.20 10.92
N VAL A 184 2.21 -0.87 9.95
CA VAL A 184 3.04 -1.86 9.24
C VAL A 184 4.12 -2.42 10.14
N ALA A 185 4.78 -1.60 10.96
CA ALA A 185 5.78 -2.05 11.92
C ALA A 185 5.18 -3.07 12.89
N ALA A 186 4.05 -2.74 13.53
CA ALA A 186 3.35 -3.63 14.45
C ALA A 186 3.01 -4.98 13.79
N ALA A 187 2.46 -4.95 12.57
CA ALA A 187 2.10 -6.18 11.86
C ALA A 187 3.31 -7.06 11.51
N LEU A 188 4.47 -6.46 11.23
CA LEU A 188 5.70 -7.21 10.93
C LEU A 188 6.40 -7.77 12.18
N THR A 189 6.14 -7.19 13.36
CA THR A 189 6.73 -7.62 14.63
C THR A 189 5.85 -8.57 15.43
N GLU A 190 4.51 -8.46 15.33
CA GLU A 190 3.56 -9.33 16.04
C GLU A 190 3.49 -10.75 15.42
N GLY A 191 4.05 -10.94 14.23
CA GLY A 191 4.19 -12.24 13.56
C GLY A 191 5.50 -12.99 13.88
N GLU A 192 6.28 -12.54 14.87
CA GLU A 192 7.49 -13.20 15.38
C GLU A 192 7.20 -13.99 16.67
#